data_AF-A0A3R9DZX3-F1
#
_entry.id   AF-A0A3R9DZX3-F1
#
_cell.length_a   1.000
_cell.length_b   1.000
_cell.length_c   1.000
_cell.angle_alpha   90.00
_cell.angle_beta   90.00
_cell.angle_gamma   90.00
#
_symmetry.space_group_name_H-M   'P 1'
#
loop_
_entity.id
_entity.type
_entity.pdbx_description
1 polymer ?
#
loop_
_entity_poly.entity_id
_entity_poly.type
_entity_poly.pdbx_seq_one_letter_code
_entity_poly.pdbx_strand_id
1 'polypeptide(L)'
;MGRLIVAAVIQWSSVYGSTEFRQMILVAVSVTDQSGFGVSGLSASAFRVRVQVDERSSFLASLDNFVEHGSGYEGSGKYSFAISPGPQGELFERDELIIYITVRGSGGQGQTVAIARHTVEGGPEDL
;
A
#
# COMPACT_ATOMS: atom_id res chain seq x y z
N MET A 1 -8.60 -21.86 -12.58
CA MET A 1 -8.13 -20.92 -11.55
C MET A 1 -7.86 -19.59 -12.23
N GLY A 2 -8.48 -18.51 -11.77
CA GLY A 2 -8.44 -17.20 -12.44
C GLY A 2 -7.28 -16.33 -11.94
N ARG A 3 -6.80 -15.43 -12.79
CA ARG A 3 -5.79 -14.43 -12.41
C ARG A 3 -6.46 -13.24 -11.74
N LEU A 4 -5.86 -12.69 -10.67
CA LEU A 4 -6.29 -11.41 -10.12
C LEU A 4 -5.53 -10.27 -10.81
N ILE A 5 -6.25 -9.20 -11.12
CA ILE A 5 -5.69 -7.93 -11.59
C ILE A 5 -5.66 -6.99 -10.39
N VAL A 6 -4.48 -6.45 -10.09
CA VAL A 6 -4.25 -5.59 -8.92
C VAL A 6 -3.76 -4.24 -9.41
N ALA A 7 -4.40 -3.17 -8.96
CA ALA A 7 -3.94 -1.80 -9.15
C ALA A 7 -3.80 -1.15 -7.77
N ALA A 8 -2.79 -0.31 -7.59
CA ALA A 8 -2.57 0.35 -6.31
C ALA A 8 -2.11 1.79 -6.51
N VAL A 9 -2.54 2.65 -5.59
CA VAL A 9 -2.08 4.03 -5.45
C VAL A 9 -1.51 4.18 -4.04
N ILE A 10 -0.39 4.89 -3.93
CA ILE A 10 0.32 5.08 -2.68
C ILE A 10 0.50 6.56 -2.43
N GLN A 11 0.25 6.98 -1.19
CA GLN A 11 0.41 8.34 -0.75
C GLN A 11 1.21 8.38 0.56
N TRP A 12 2.19 9.28 0.61
CA TRP A 12 2.78 9.68 1.89
C TRP A 12 1.82 10.60 2.63
N SER A 13 1.53 10.24 3.88
CA SER A 13 0.71 11.03 4.77
C SER A 13 1.52 11.42 5.99
N SER A 14 1.60 12.72 6.27
CA SER A 14 2.00 13.24 7.57
C SER A 14 0.74 13.36 8.43
N VAL A 15 0.60 12.53 9.47
CA VAL A 15 -0.49 12.72 10.43
C VAL A 15 -0.06 13.73 11.48
N TYR A 16 -0.66 14.92 11.45
CA TYR A 16 -0.56 15.94 12.49
C TYR A 16 -1.63 15.65 13.55
N GLY A 17 -1.24 15.04 14.68
CA GLY A 17 -2.18 14.75 15.76
C GLY A 17 -1.50 14.08 16.94
N SER A 18 -1.37 14.83 18.04
CA SER A 18 -0.57 14.54 19.24
C SER A 18 0.94 14.72 19.03
N THR A 19 1.68 14.94 20.12
CA THR A 19 3.07 15.45 20.21
C THR A 19 4.15 14.61 19.51
N GLU A 20 3.80 13.60 18.72
CA GLU A 20 4.69 12.77 17.93
C GLU A 20 4.34 12.88 16.44
N PHE A 21 5.30 13.33 15.63
CA PHE A 21 5.18 13.29 14.17
C PHE A 21 5.28 11.82 13.73
N ARG A 22 4.18 11.24 13.23
CA ARG A 22 4.19 9.91 12.61
C ARG A 22 3.87 10.07 11.13
N GLN A 23 4.91 9.98 10.30
CA GLN A 23 4.72 9.72 8.87
C GLN A 23 4.09 8.34 8.71
N MET A 24 3.21 8.18 7.73
CA MET A 24 2.61 6.89 7.37
C MET A 24 2.48 6.81 5.85
N ILE A 25 2.63 5.61 5.31
CA ILE A 25 2.36 5.36 3.89
C ILE A 25 0.95 4.78 3.80
N LEU A 26 0.04 5.50 3.16
CA LEU A 26 -1.31 5.04 2.88
C LEU A 26 -1.35 4.36 1.52
N VAL A 27 -1.97 3.19 1.45
CA VAL A 27 -2.12 2.41 0.23
C VAL A 27 -3.61 2.19 -0.02
N ALA A 28 -4.04 2.53 -1.23
CA ALA A 28 -5.34 2.14 -1.77
C ALA A 28 -5.13 1.10 -2.87
N VAL A 29 -5.86 -0.01 -2.83
CA VAL A 29 -5.72 -1.13 -3.75
C VAL A 29 -7.08 -1.45 -4.37
N SER A 30 -7.12 -1.67 -5.68
CA SER A 30 -8.23 -2.30 -6.38
C SER A 30 -7.83 -3.69 -6.85
N VAL A 31 -8.69 -4.68 -6.56
CA VAL A 31 -8.52 -6.08 -6.92
C VAL A 31 -9.73 -6.51 -7.75
N THR A 32 -9.47 -6.94 -8.98
CA THR A 32 -10.50 -7.46 -9.88
C THR A 32 -10.11 -8.85 -10.38
N ASP A 33 -11.11 -9.63 -10.80
CA ASP A 33 -10.86 -10.85 -11.56
C ASP A 33 -10.56 -10.53 -13.04
N GLN A 34 -10.25 -11.57 -13.82
CA GLN A 34 -9.99 -11.44 -15.26
C GLN A 34 -11.17 -10.92 -16.09
N SER A 35 -12.37 -10.88 -15.53
CA SER A 35 -13.58 -10.35 -16.17
C SER A 35 -13.85 -8.89 -15.76
N GLY A 36 -13.02 -8.32 -14.87
CA GLY A 36 -13.16 -6.95 -14.37
C GLY A 36 -14.08 -6.81 -13.17
N PHE A 37 -14.60 -7.89 -12.60
CA PHE A 37 -15.43 -7.82 -11.39
C PHE A 37 -14.56 -7.64 -10.14
N GLY A 38 -14.97 -6.76 -9.24
CA GLY A 38 -14.29 -6.54 -7.97
C GLY A 38 -14.32 -7.79 -7.09
N VAL A 39 -13.16 -8.19 -6.59
CA VAL A 39 -13.05 -9.34 -5.69
C VAL A 39 -13.16 -8.83 -4.25
N SER A 40 -14.21 -9.24 -3.56
CA SER A 40 -14.52 -8.85 -2.17
C SER A 40 -14.18 -9.94 -1.14
N GLY A 41 -14.22 -9.60 0.15
CA GLY A 41 -14.04 -10.52 1.27
C GLY A 41 -12.60 -10.96 1.50
N LEU A 42 -11.62 -10.25 0.93
CA LEU A 42 -10.21 -10.51 1.16
C LEU A 42 -9.77 -9.95 2.52
N SER A 43 -9.23 -10.82 3.38
CA SER A 43 -8.62 -10.42 4.64
C SER A 43 -7.25 -9.77 4.43
N ALA A 44 -6.75 -9.05 5.43
CA ALA A 44 -5.39 -8.47 5.39
C ALA A 44 -4.31 -9.51 5.07
N SER A 45 -4.47 -10.76 5.51
CA SER A 45 -3.55 -11.87 5.22
C SER A 45 -3.48 -12.28 3.74
N ALA A 46 -4.47 -11.87 2.93
CA ALA A 46 -4.43 -12.04 1.48
C ALA A 46 -3.39 -11.12 0.82
N PHE A 47 -3.00 -10.03 1.49
CA PHE A 47 -2.08 -9.02 0.99
C PHE A 47 -0.68 -9.26 1.57
N ARG A 48 0.31 -9.39 0.68
CA ARG A 48 1.73 -9.38 1.03
C ARG A 48 2.37 -8.17 0.40
N VAL A 49 2.84 -7.26 1.26
CA VAL A 49 3.49 -6.03 0.82
C VAL A 49 4.98 -6.12 1.14
N ARG A 50 5.81 -6.02 0.12
CA ARG A 50 7.26 -5.89 0.26
C ARG A 50 7.64 -4.45 -0.08
N VAL A 51 8.36 -3.81 0.82
CA VAL A 51 8.93 -2.48 0.59
C VAL A 51 10.41 -2.66 0.31
N GLN A 52 10.86 -2.10 -0.80
CA GLN A 52 12.25 -2.02 -1.18
C GLN A 52 12.72 -0.58 -0.95
N VAL A 53 13.74 -0.46 -0.12
CA VAL A 53 14.33 0.81 0.34
C VAL A 53 15.51 1.20 -0.54
N ASP A 54 16.28 0.21 -0.97
CA ASP A 54 17.37 0.35 -1.94
C ASP A 54 17.58 -0.97 -2.72
N GLU A 55 18.61 -1.08 -3.55
CA GLU A 55 18.88 -2.29 -4.35
C GLU A 55 19.15 -3.56 -3.51
N ARG A 56 19.53 -3.40 -2.24
CA ARG A 56 19.99 -4.46 -1.34
C ARG A 56 19.07 -4.65 -0.13
N SER A 57 18.27 -3.65 0.22
CA SER A 57 17.39 -3.65 1.38
C SER A 57 15.93 -3.72 0.96
N SER A 58 15.27 -4.79 1.43
CA SER A 58 13.82 -4.90 1.36
C SER A 58 13.29 -5.67 2.56
N PHE A 59 12.06 -5.39 2.95
CA PHE A 59 11.40 -6.08 4.05
C PHE A 59 9.90 -6.27 3.76
N LEU A 60 9.28 -7.18 4.51
CA LEU A 60 7.83 -7.36 4.48
C LEU A 60 7.19 -6.36 5.44
N ALA A 61 6.32 -5.51 4.90
CA ALA A 61 5.61 -4.51 5.67
C ALA A 61 4.48 -5.13 6.50
N SER A 62 4.32 -4.62 7.72
CA SER A 62 3.09 -4.79 8.49
C SER A 62 2.00 -3.89 7.92
N LEU A 63 0.77 -4.41 7.88
CA LEU A 63 -0.41 -3.69 7.39
C LEU A 63 -1.27 -3.27 8.58
N ASP A 64 -1.49 -1.98 8.73
CA ASP A 64 -2.33 -1.39 9.76
C ASP A 64 -3.58 -0.77 9.16
N ASN A 65 -4.63 -0.61 9.96
CA ASN A 65 -5.88 0.05 9.53
C ASN A 65 -6.45 -0.52 8.22
N PHE A 66 -6.41 -1.85 8.08
CA PHE A 66 -6.92 -2.53 6.89
C PHE A 66 -8.45 -2.40 6.79
N VAL A 67 -8.92 -1.88 5.67
CA VAL A 67 -10.35 -1.64 5.40
C VAL A 67 -10.69 -2.12 4.00
N GLU A 68 -11.76 -2.89 3.88
CA GLU A 68 -12.45 -3.14 2.63
C GLU A 68 -13.55 -2.09 2.42
N HIS A 69 -13.61 -1.49 1.23
CA HIS A 69 -14.58 -0.46 0.89
C HIS A 69 -15.76 -1.04 0.13
N GLY A 70 -16.96 -0.51 0.37
CA GLY A 70 -18.16 -0.86 -0.38
C GLY A 70 -18.75 -2.22 0.01
N SER A 71 -19.71 -2.20 0.93
CA SER A 71 -20.56 -3.34 1.26
C SER A 71 -21.80 -3.33 0.35
N GLY A 72 -21.79 -4.16 -0.70
CA GLY A 72 -22.92 -4.32 -1.62
C GLY A 72 -22.79 -5.60 -2.45
N TYR A 73 -23.89 -6.04 -3.08
CA TYR A 73 -23.98 -7.30 -3.85
C TYR A 73 -23.00 -7.40 -5.03
N GLU A 74 -22.39 -6.28 -5.43
CA GLU A 74 -21.28 -6.21 -6.37
C GLU A 74 -20.06 -5.71 -5.60
N GLY A 75 -19.18 -6.63 -5.20
CA GLY A 75 -17.97 -6.31 -4.46
C GLY A 75 -17.19 -5.19 -5.14
N SER A 76 -16.88 -4.11 -4.42
CA SER A 76 -16.18 -2.99 -5.03
C SER A 76 -14.74 -3.33 -5.41
N GLY A 77 -14.19 -4.40 -4.80
CA GLY A 77 -12.80 -4.83 -4.95
C GLY A 77 -11.81 -3.80 -4.44
N LYS A 78 -12.23 -2.81 -3.63
CA LYS A 78 -11.39 -1.71 -3.17
C LYS A 78 -11.00 -1.92 -1.71
N TYR A 79 -9.73 -1.73 -1.42
CA TYR A 79 -9.12 -1.92 -0.12
C TYR A 79 -8.23 -0.72 0.21
N SER A 80 -8.06 -0.42 1.49
CA SER A 80 -7.03 0.50 1.95
C SER A 80 -6.35 0.01 3.22
N PHE A 81 -5.10 0.37 3.40
CA PHE A 81 -4.34 0.12 4.63
C PHE A 81 -3.18 1.10 4.74
N ALA A 82 -2.64 1.24 5.94
CA ALA A 82 -1.37 1.91 6.19
C ALA A 82 -0.24 0.87 6.23
N ILE A 83 0.94 1.27 5.78
CA ILE A 83 2.19 0.53 6.02
C ILE A 83 2.88 1.17 7.21
N SER A 84 3.14 0.38 8.26
CA SER A 84 3.97 0.82 9.37
C SER A 84 5.43 1.01 8.96
N PRO A 85 6.14 1.96 9.59
CA PRO A 85 7.59 2.03 9.47
C PRO A 85 8.23 0.70 9.83
N GLY A 86 9.30 0.34 9.12
CA GLY A 86 10.14 -0.80 9.49
C GLY A 86 10.73 -0.63 10.91
N PRO A 87 11.41 -1.65 11.43
CA PRO A 87 11.87 -1.74 12.83
C PRO A 87 12.74 -0.58 13.35
N GLN A 88 13.21 0.31 12.48
CA GLN A 88 14.09 1.45 12.82
C GLN A 88 13.62 2.79 12.22
N GLY A 89 12.40 2.89 11.68
CA GLY A 89 11.93 4.14 11.06
C GLY A 89 12.56 4.45 9.69
N GLU A 90 13.36 3.53 9.12
CA GLU A 90 14.10 3.68 7.85
C GLU A 90 13.25 4.10 6.64
N LEU A 91 11.93 3.89 6.69
CA LEU A 91 11.03 4.33 5.61
C LEU A 91 10.89 5.85 5.51
N PHE A 92 11.10 6.56 6.62
CA PHE A 92 10.83 8.00 6.76
C PHE A 92 12.03 8.88 6.40
N GLU A 93 13.21 8.28 6.29
CA GLU A 93 14.44 8.95 5.87
C GLU A 93 14.64 8.91 4.35
N ARG A 94 13.65 8.42 3.59
CA ARG A 94 13.78 8.13 2.16
C ARG A 94 12.78 8.93 1.34
N ASP A 95 13.29 9.58 0.30
CA ASP A 95 12.42 10.32 -0.62
C ASP A 95 11.63 9.40 -1.56
N GLU A 96 12.08 8.17 -1.76
CA GLU A 96 11.43 7.21 -2.67
C GLU A 96 11.47 5.79 -2.13
N LEU A 97 10.37 5.06 -2.33
CA LEU A 97 10.22 3.65 -1.99
C LEU A 97 9.56 2.89 -3.14
N ILE A 98 10.06 1.69 -3.44
CA ILE A 98 9.42 0.76 -4.38
C ILE A 98 8.60 -0.25 -3.58
N ILE A 99 7.30 -0.31 -3.83
CA ILE A 99 6.36 -1.12 -3.05
C ILE A 99 5.73 -2.17 -3.96
N TYR A 100 6.00 -3.43 -3.63
CA TYR A 100 5.44 -4.59 -4.32
C TYR A 100 4.26 -5.12 -3.52
N ILE A 101 3.08 -5.20 -4.16
CA ILE A 101 1.85 -5.68 -3.52
C ILE A 101 1.43 -6.95 -4.23
N THR A 102 1.41 -8.06 -3.48
CA THR A 102 0.90 -9.36 -3.95
C THR A 102 -0.40 -9.67 -3.24
N VAL A 103 -1.43 -10.05 -3.99
CA VAL A 103 -2.74 -10.43 -3.45
C VAL A 103 -3.01 -11.90 -3.78
N ARG A 104 -3.43 -12.69 -2.78
CA ARG A 104 -3.79 -14.11 -2.91
C ARG A 104 -5.18 -14.36 -2.35
N GLY A 105 -6.13 -14.73 -3.20
CA GLY A 105 -7.50 -15.09 -2.84
C GLY A 105 -7.80 -16.58 -3.06
N SER A 106 -9.01 -17.04 -2.72
CA SER A 106 -9.48 -18.45 -2.73
C SER A 106 -9.49 -19.17 -4.09
N GLY A 107 -8.82 -18.63 -5.11
CA GLY A 107 -8.69 -19.26 -6.42
C GLY A 107 -7.78 -18.54 -7.42
N GLY A 108 -7.03 -17.51 -6.96
CA GLY A 108 -6.24 -16.66 -7.83
C GLY A 108 -5.18 -15.84 -7.10
N GLN A 109 -4.18 -15.39 -7.87
CA GLN A 109 -3.12 -14.50 -7.41
C GLN A 109 -2.94 -13.35 -8.40
N GLY A 110 -2.58 -12.19 -7.87
CA GLY A 110 -2.21 -11.02 -8.64
C GLY A 110 -1.07 -10.26 -7.95
N GLN A 111 -0.38 -9.43 -8.72
CA GLN A 111 0.70 -8.60 -8.21
C GLN A 111 0.71 -7.27 -8.95
N THR A 112 1.05 -6.20 -8.22
CA THR A 112 1.40 -4.91 -8.80
C THR A 112 2.63 -4.33 -8.12
N VAL A 113 3.23 -3.33 -8.77
CA VAL A 113 4.30 -2.50 -8.22
C VAL A 113 3.85 -1.05 -8.28
N ALA A 114 4.09 -0.32 -7.21
CA ALA A 114 3.85 1.11 -7.13
C ALA A 114 5.07 1.78 -6.50
N ILE A 115 5.33 3.02 -6.92
CA ILE A 115 6.40 3.85 -6.38
C ILE A 115 5.75 4.90 -5.50
N ALA A 116 6.22 5.01 -4.26
CA ALA A 116 5.84 6.09 -3.37
C ALA A 116 7.01 7.08 -3.31
N ARG A 117 6.75 8.33 -3.73
CA ARG A 117 7.75 9.39 -3.66
C ARG A 117 7.25 10.50 -2.74
N HIS A 118 8.09 10.91 -1.81
CA HIS A 118 7.94 12.15 -1.09
C HIS A 118 8.53 13.29 -1.91
N THR A 119 7.77 14.35 -2.09
CA THR A 119 8.32 15.60 -2.60
C THR A 119 8.41 16.55 -1.42
N VAL A 120 9.60 16.75 -0.87
CA VAL A 120 9.86 17.90 0.00
C VAL A 120 9.92 19.11 -0.93
N GLU A 121 8.88 19.95 -0.94
CA GLU A 121 9.00 21.26 -1.57
C GLU A 121 10.09 22.04 -0.84
N GLY A 122 10.98 22.67 -1.61
CA GLY A 122 12.26 23.24 -1.17
C GLY A 122 12.16 24.14 0.05
N GLY A 123 13.24 24.13 0.84
CA GLY A 123 13.44 25.09 1.93
C GLY A 123 13.54 26.53 1.44
N PRO A 124 13.60 27.50 2.36
CA PRO A 124 13.54 28.94 2.07
C PRO A 124 14.73 29.51 1.26
N GLU A 125 15.56 28.68 0.63
CA GLU A 125 16.71 29.10 -0.18
C GLU A 125 16.35 29.36 -1.67
N ASP A 126 15.11 29.12 -2.07
CA ASP A 126 14.61 29.36 -3.44
C ASP A 126 13.81 30.68 -3.63
N LEU A 127 13.98 31.67 -2.72
CA LEU A 127 13.41 33.03 -2.82
C LEU A 127 14.51 34.10 -2.85
#